data_AF-A0A819HAJ5-F1
#
_entry.id   AF-A0A819HAJ5-F1
#
_cell.length_a   1.000
_cell.length_b   1.000
_cell.length_c   1.000
_cell.angle_alpha   90.00
_cell.angle_beta   90.00
_cell.angle_gamma   90.00
#
_symmetry.space_group_name_H-M   'P 1'
#
loop_
_entity.id
_entity.type
_entity.pdbx_description
1 polymer ?
#
loop_
_entity_poly.entity_id
_entity_poly.type
_entity_poly.pdbx_seq_one_letter_code
_entity_poly.pdbx_strand_id
1 'polypeptide(L)'
;FIESVWQLSQIYPTAFEFNERFLISLHDHSHSCQYGNFIGNCEKDRLDLCVKERTYSFWNYILQNVNDFKNPLFRPQSSYASEVLLPIINPQTLKFWLSMYHRFDSALLPKENISNTLTRLVDHTLSLSDHARLLEKV
;
A
#
# COMPACT_ATOMS: atom_id res chain seq x y z
N PHE A 1 13.01 -5.83 4.47
CA PHE A 1 11.62 -6.10 4.89
C PHE A 1 10.61 -5.58 3.86
N ILE A 2 10.50 -4.26 3.65
CA ILE A 2 9.49 -3.69 2.72
C ILE A 2 9.59 -4.27 1.30
N GLU A 3 10.81 -4.40 0.76
CA GLU A 3 11.07 -5.11 -0.51
C GLU A 3 10.48 -6.51 -0.52
N SER A 4 10.74 -7.32 0.51
CA SER A 4 10.25 -8.70 0.61
C SER A 4 8.72 -8.76 0.66
N VAL A 5 8.07 -7.81 1.34
CA VAL A 5 6.60 -7.70 1.37
C VAL A 5 6.06 -7.35 -0.02
N TRP A 6 6.73 -6.45 -0.74
CA TRP A 6 6.38 -6.14 -2.13
C TRP A 6 6.55 -7.37 -3.03
N GLN A 7 7.64 -8.15 -2.91
CA GLN A 7 7.80 -9.40 -3.67
C GLN A 7 6.65 -10.37 -3.40
N LEU A 8 6.22 -10.52 -2.15
CA LEU A 8 5.07 -11.37 -1.80
C LEU A 8 3.76 -10.84 -2.39
N SER A 9 3.54 -9.52 -2.43
CA SER A 9 2.35 -8.95 -3.07
C SER A 9 2.36 -9.12 -4.58
N GLN A 10 3.54 -9.20 -5.22
CA GLN A 10 3.66 -9.57 -6.62
C GLN A 10 3.34 -11.05 -6.89
N ILE A 11 3.69 -11.95 -5.97
CA ILE A 11 3.40 -13.39 -6.09
C ILE A 11 1.93 -13.68 -5.78
N TYR A 12 1.32 -12.95 -4.83
CA TYR A 12 -0.06 -13.09 -4.40
C TYR A 12 -0.85 -11.77 -4.56
N PRO A 13 -1.25 -11.40 -5.78
CA PRO A 13 -1.85 -10.09 -6.07
C PRO A 13 -3.14 -9.76 -5.32
N THR A 14 -3.85 -10.79 -4.85
CA THR A 14 -5.16 -10.69 -4.20
C THR A 14 -5.08 -10.88 -2.69
N ALA A 15 -3.93 -11.26 -2.12
CA ALA A 15 -3.82 -11.68 -0.72
C ALA A 15 -3.63 -10.52 0.27
N PHE A 16 -3.15 -9.37 -0.20
CA PHE A 16 -2.87 -8.21 0.65
C PHE A 16 -3.91 -7.11 0.41
N GLU A 17 -4.46 -6.55 1.50
CA GLU A 17 -5.43 -5.44 1.42
C GLU A 17 -4.77 -4.14 0.97
N PHE A 18 -3.49 -3.94 1.28
CA PHE A 18 -2.76 -2.75 0.87
C PHE A 18 -2.14 -2.90 -0.53
N ASN A 19 -1.98 -1.78 -1.21
CA ASN A 19 -1.36 -1.69 -2.53
C ASN A 19 0.13 -1.30 -2.47
N GLU A 20 0.78 -1.17 -3.63
CA GLU A 20 2.19 -0.76 -3.71
C GLU A 20 2.42 0.65 -3.12
N ARG A 21 1.49 1.58 -3.34
CA ARG A 21 1.60 2.97 -2.87
C ARG A 21 1.70 3.06 -1.35
N PHE A 22 1.04 2.15 -0.63
CA PHE A 22 1.18 2.02 0.82
C PHE A 22 2.62 1.69 1.22
N LEU A 23 3.23 0.70 0.57
CA LEU A 23 4.59 0.27 0.89
C LEU A 23 5.63 1.37 0.59
N ILE A 24 5.46 2.07 -0.53
CA ILE A 24 6.29 3.22 -0.90
C ILE A 24 6.14 4.34 0.15
N SER A 25 4.90 4.67 0.53
CA SER A 25 4.63 5.70 1.53
C SER A 25 5.20 5.34 2.89
N LEU A 26 5.10 4.07 3.31
CA LEU A 26 5.67 3.59 4.56
C LEU A 26 7.20 3.73 4.56
N HIS A 27 7.87 3.40 3.45
CA HIS A 27 9.31 3.60 3.33
C HIS A 27 9.70 5.08 3.38
N ASP A 28 9.00 5.95 2.66
CA ASP A 28 9.36 7.37 2.62
C ASP A 28 9.21 8.00 4.01
N HIS A 29 8.13 7.66 4.72
CA HIS A 29 7.86 8.21 6.05
C HIS A 29 8.67 7.57 7.18
N SER A 30 9.33 6.43 6.95
CA SER A 30 10.33 5.92 7.89
C SER A 30 11.63 6.73 7.86
N HIS A 31 11.90 7.46 6.78
CA HIS A 31 13.13 8.25 6.61
C HIS A 31 12.89 9.77 6.68
N SER A 32 11.67 10.24 6.39
CA SER A 32 11.38 11.68 6.37
C SER A 32 11.24 12.32 7.75
N CYS A 33 11.07 11.52 8.80
CA CYS A 33 10.80 11.97 10.18
C CYS A 33 9.55 12.88 10.32
N GLN A 34 8.65 12.88 9.33
CA GLN A 34 7.43 13.70 9.35
C GLN A 34 6.46 13.28 10.46
N TYR A 35 6.44 11.99 10.81
CA TYR A 35 5.60 11.41 11.84
C TYR A 35 6.47 10.79 12.95
N GLY A 36 5.99 10.79 14.19
CA GLY A 36 6.75 10.24 15.31
C GLY A 36 6.78 8.71 15.39
N ASN A 37 6.19 8.00 14.43
CA ASN A 37 6.04 6.54 14.51
C ASN A 37 7.39 5.81 14.50
N PHE A 38 8.36 6.36 13.77
CA PHE A 38 9.67 5.74 13.55
C PHE A 38 10.79 6.52 14.26
N ILE A 39 10.45 7.42 15.20
CA ILE A 39 11.42 8.18 16.00
C ILE A 39 11.75 7.40 17.27
N GLY A 40 13.04 7.37 17.63
CA GLY A 40 13.56 6.68 18.83
C GLY A 40 14.00 5.25 18.54
N ASN A 41 14.85 4.68 19.39
CA ASN A 41 15.38 3.33 19.21
C ASN A 41 14.63 2.27 20.04
N CYS A 42 13.87 2.73 21.04
CA CYS A 42 13.04 1.87 21.89
C CYS A 42 11.82 2.64 22.42
N GLU A 43 10.86 1.93 23.02
CA GLU A 43 9.66 2.57 23.58
C GLU A 43 9.99 3.50 24.75
N LYS A 44 11.04 3.21 25.53
CA LYS A 44 11.50 4.10 26.61
C LYS A 44 11.87 5.48 26.06
N ASP A 45 12.71 5.55 25.03
CA ASP A 45 13.10 6.81 24.41
C ASP A 45 11.88 7.60 23.90
N ARG A 46 10.88 6.89 23.36
CA ARG A 46 9.65 7.50 22.83
C ARG A 46 8.78 8.11 23.92
N LEU A 47 8.75 7.51 25.10
CA LEU A 47 8.09 8.08 26.28
C LEU A 47 8.86 9.29 26.81
N ASP A 48 10.19 9.17 26.94
CA ASP A 48 11.06 10.24 27.45
C ASP A 48 11.02 11.48 26.51
N LEU A 49 10.84 11.28 25.20
CA LEU A 49 10.69 12.34 24.20
C LEU A 49 9.24 12.87 24.07
N CYS A 50 8.27 12.26 24.76
CA CYS A 50 6.84 12.56 24.64
C CYS A 50 6.34 12.56 23.18
N VAL A 51 6.71 11.51 22.43
CA VAL A 51 6.44 11.45 20.98
C VAL A 51 4.94 11.44 20.68
N LYS A 52 4.14 10.76 21.50
CA LYS A 52 2.69 10.61 21.28
C LYS A 52 1.95 11.95 21.38
N GLU A 53 2.43 12.83 22.26
CA GLU A 53 1.84 14.15 22.54
C GLU A 53 2.36 15.22 21.59
N ARG A 54 3.62 15.09 21.13
CA ARG A 54 4.31 16.12 20.35
C ARG A 54 4.28 15.92 18.85
N THR A 55 3.84 14.75 18.37
CA THR A 55 3.90 14.41 16.94
C THR A 55 2.61 13.75 16.46
N TYR A 56 2.40 13.78 15.13
CA TYR A 56 1.28 13.11 14.50
C TYR A 56 1.56 11.65 14.18
N SER A 57 0.49 10.87 14.07
CA SER A 57 0.55 9.46 13.67
C SER A 57 0.48 9.28 12.16
N PHE A 58 1.45 8.56 11.58
CA PHE A 58 1.45 8.10 10.20
C PHE A 58 0.22 7.22 9.91
N TRP A 59 -0.17 6.37 10.86
CA TRP A 59 -1.34 5.50 10.69
C TRP A 59 -2.64 6.29 10.60
N ASN A 60 -2.77 7.42 11.31
CA ASN A 60 -3.94 8.29 11.15
C ASN A 60 -4.01 8.87 9.74
N TYR A 61 -2.88 9.26 9.16
CA TYR A 61 -2.83 9.73 7.77
C TYR A 61 -3.25 8.63 6.78
N ILE A 62 -2.77 7.39 6.96
CA ILE A 62 -3.20 6.26 6.15
C ILE A 62 -4.70 6.00 6.30
N LEU A 63 -5.22 5.99 7.53
CA LEU A 63 -6.64 5.75 7.82
C LEU A 63 -7.57 6.81 7.22
N GLN A 64 -7.12 8.06 7.13
CA GLN A 64 -7.89 9.13 6.47
C GLN A 64 -7.90 8.98 4.94
N ASN A 65 -6.95 8.26 4.36
CA ASN A 65 -6.76 8.11 2.92
C ASN A 65 -6.80 6.62 2.49
N VAL A 66 -7.56 5.77 3.19
CA VAL A 66 -7.55 4.30 2.98
C VAL A 66 -7.77 3.91 1.53
N ASN A 67 -8.67 4.62 0.82
CA ASN A 67 -8.99 4.31 -0.57
C ASN A 67 -7.76 4.40 -1.49
N ASP A 68 -6.84 5.33 -1.23
CA ASP A 68 -5.59 5.49 -2.00
C ASP A 68 -4.60 4.33 -1.77
N PHE A 69 -4.73 3.65 -0.64
CA PHE A 69 -3.81 2.61 -0.18
C PHE A 69 -4.38 1.21 -0.29
N LYS A 70 -5.65 1.08 -0.66
CA LYS A 70 -6.34 -0.21 -0.80
C LYS A 70 -6.03 -0.86 -2.13
N ASN A 71 -5.88 -2.18 -2.10
CA ASN A 71 -5.77 -3.02 -3.27
C ASN A 71 -7.17 -3.42 -3.75
N PRO A 72 -7.58 -3.03 -4.97
CA PRO A 72 -8.90 -3.37 -5.50
C PRO A 72 -9.08 -4.87 -5.75
N LEU A 73 -7.98 -5.61 -5.90
CA LEU A 73 -8.00 -7.06 -6.13
C LEU A 73 -8.03 -7.87 -4.82
N PHE A 74 -8.00 -7.19 -3.67
CA PHE A 74 -7.97 -7.86 -2.38
C PHE A 74 -9.18 -8.77 -2.20
N ARG A 75 -8.92 -10.02 -1.84
CA ARG A 75 -9.94 -10.97 -1.42
C ARG A 75 -9.76 -11.31 0.05
N PRO A 76 -10.82 -11.23 0.87
CA PRO A 76 -10.77 -11.66 2.26
C PRO A 76 -10.35 -13.12 2.37
N GLN A 77 -9.69 -13.47 3.49
CA GLN A 77 -9.11 -14.79 3.74
C GLN A 77 -10.11 -15.96 3.58
N SER A 78 -11.40 -15.72 3.83
CA SER A 78 -12.49 -16.69 3.59
C SER A 78 -12.63 -17.14 2.12
N SER A 79 -11.96 -16.47 1.19
CA SER A 79 -12.03 -16.76 -0.25
C SER A 79 -10.94 -17.72 -0.73
N TYR A 80 -10.00 -18.13 0.12
CA TYR A 80 -8.90 -19.03 -0.25
C TYR A 80 -9.07 -20.42 0.35
N ALA A 81 -8.62 -21.44 -0.39
CA ALA A 81 -8.60 -22.82 0.09
C ALA A 81 -7.53 -23.07 1.18
N SER A 82 -6.53 -22.20 1.28
CA SER A 82 -5.48 -22.27 2.30
C SER A 82 -5.26 -20.90 2.92
N GLU A 83 -5.16 -20.88 4.25
CA GLU A 83 -4.96 -19.68 5.06
C GLU A 83 -3.50 -19.22 5.13
N VAL A 84 -2.56 -20.07 4.69
CA VAL A 84 -1.12 -19.82 4.81
C VAL A 84 -0.52 -19.60 3.42
N LEU A 85 0.16 -18.47 3.24
CA LEU A 85 0.94 -18.21 2.02
C LEU A 85 2.24 -19.00 2.08
N LEU A 86 2.43 -19.92 1.12
CA LEU A 86 3.64 -20.73 0.97
C LEU A 86 4.35 -20.37 -0.34
N PRO A 87 5.12 -19.28 -0.37
CA PRO A 87 5.78 -18.83 -1.59
C PRO A 87 6.89 -19.81 -2.01
N ILE A 88 6.85 -20.22 -3.27
CA ILE A 88 7.99 -20.89 -3.91
C ILE A 88 8.88 -19.80 -4.51
N ILE A 89 10.03 -19.54 -3.88
CA ILE A 89 10.92 -18.44 -4.25
C ILE A 89 12.05 -19.00 -5.10
N ASN A 90 12.07 -18.62 -6.38
CA ASN A 90 13.19 -18.88 -7.28
C ASN A 90 13.79 -17.52 -7.70
N PRO A 91 15.10 -17.42 -7.98
CA PRO A 91 15.68 -16.16 -8.46
C PRO A 91 14.98 -15.57 -9.68
N GLN A 92 14.38 -16.42 -10.52
CA GLN A 92 13.63 -16.04 -11.72
C GLN A 92 12.25 -15.42 -11.42
N THR A 93 11.68 -15.66 -10.22
CA THR A 93 10.36 -15.10 -9.85
C THR A 93 10.48 -13.74 -9.17
N LEU A 94 11.68 -13.38 -8.70
CA LEU A 94 11.95 -12.07 -8.12
C LEU A 94 11.92 -11.00 -9.21
N LYS A 95 11.13 -9.95 -8.98
CA LYS A 95 11.03 -8.81 -9.87
C LYS A 95 11.88 -7.67 -9.33
N PHE A 96 12.35 -6.79 -10.21
CA PHE A 96 12.97 -5.55 -9.77
C PHE A 96 11.90 -4.50 -9.45
N TRP A 97 11.95 -3.89 -8.26
CA TRP A 97 10.97 -2.89 -7.84
C TRP A 97 11.24 -1.52 -8.50
N LEU A 98 10.88 -1.43 -9.78
CA LEU A 98 11.11 -0.26 -10.62
C LEU A 98 10.44 1.01 -10.08
N SER A 99 9.23 0.87 -9.53
CA SER A 99 8.46 1.96 -8.92
C SER A 99 9.08 2.48 -7.64
N MET A 100 10.08 1.81 -7.05
CA MET A 100 10.73 2.25 -5.82
C MET A 100 12.10 2.87 -6.10
N TYR A 101 12.93 2.13 -6.82
CA TYR A 101 14.34 2.50 -7.03
C TYR A 101 14.57 3.46 -8.19
N HIS A 102 13.66 3.53 -9.16
CA HIS A 102 13.76 4.46 -10.29
C HIS A 102 12.67 5.56 -10.24
N ARG A 103 12.25 5.99 -9.05
CA ARG A 103 11.23 7.05 -8.89
C ARG A 103 11.68 8.43 -9.36
N PHE A 104 12.99 8.69 -9.28
CA PHE A 104 13.59 9.98 -9.60
C PHE A 104 14.25 10.02 -10.98
N ASP A 105 14.16 8.91 -11.72
CA ASP A 105 14.68 8.86 -13.08
C ASP A 105 13.68 9.50 -14.05
N SER A 106 14.02 10.68 -14.56
CA SER A 106 13.22 11.46 -15.50
C SER A 106 13.23 10.91 -16.93
N ALA A 107 14.08 9.92 -17.24
CA ALA A 107 14.31 9.46 -18.62
C ALA A 107 13.39 8.32 -19.08
N LEU A 108 12.61 7.71 -18.19
CA LEU A 108 11.74 6.57 -18.51
C LEU A 108 10.27 7.01 -18.47
N LEU A 109 9.52 6.70 -19.54
CA LEU A 109 8.07 6.94 -19.73
C LEU A 109 7.24 6.69 -18.47
N PRO A 110 6.03 7.28 -18.33
CA PRO A 110 5.17 7.11 -17.17
C PRO A 110 5.01 5.62 -16.89
N LYS A 111 5.54 5.16 -15.75
CA LYS A 111 5.42 3.78 -15.30
C LYS A 111 3.99 3.60 -14.82
N GLU A 112 3.07 3.47 -15.76
CA GLU A 112 1.69 3.10 -15.45
C GLU A 112 1.73 1.69 -14.86
N ASN A 113 1.78 1.63 -13.53
CA ASN A 113 1.59 0.38 -12.84
C ASN A 113 0.16 -0.08 -13.12
N ILE A 114 0.03 -1.28 -13.70
CA ILE A 114 -1.26 -1.93 -14.00
C ILE A 114 -2.18 -1.89 -12.77
N SER A 115 -1.63 -2.05 -11.56
CA SER A 115 -2.39 -1.93 -10.32
C SER A 115 -3.05 -0.56 -10.15
N ASN A 116 -2.34 0.53 -10.47
CA ASN A 116 -2.89 1.89 -10.36
C ASN A 116 -3.96 2.14 -11.42
N THR A 117 -3.75 1.63 -12.63
CA THR A 117 -4.75 1.70 -13.70
C THR A 117 -6.01 0.92 -13.33
N LEU A 118 -5.85 -0.28 -12.75
CA LEU A 118 -6.96 -1.08 -12.25
C LEU A 118 -7.71 -0.39 -11.11
N THR A 119 -7.01 0.20 -10.13
CA THR A 119 -7.66 0.98 -9.06
C THR A 119 -8.52 2.10 -9.64
N ARG A 120 -7.98 2.88 -10.57
CA ARG A 120 -8.73 3.96 -11.24
C ARG A 120 -9.98 3.46 -11.97
N LEU A 121 -9.88 2.34 -12.67
CA LEU A 121 -11.00 1.73 -13.39
C LEU A 121 -12.07 1.21 -12.43
N VAL A 122 -11.66 0.62 -11.31
CA VAL A 122 -12.59 0.17 -10.26
C VAL A 122 -13.30 1.36 -9.62
N ASP A 123 -12.57 2.43 -9.28
CA ASP A 123 -13.19 3.64 -8.72
C ASP A 123 -14.20 4.26 -9.68
N HIS A 124 -13.85 4.32 -10.98
CA HIS A 124 -14.74 4.84 -12.01
C HIS A 124 -16.00 3.98 -12.19
N THR A 125 -15.87 2.64 -12.18
CA THR A 125 -17.01 1.74 -12.31
C THR A 125 -17.93 1.77 -11.07
N LEU A 126 -17.36 1.90 -9.87
CA LEU A 126 -18.13 2.09 -8.64
C LEU A 126 -18.92 3.39 -8.66
N SER A 127 -18.27 4.50 -9.05
CA SER A 127 -18.93 5.80 -9.19
C SER A 127 -20.09 5.76 -10.21
N LEU A 128 -19.90 5.13 -11.38
CA LEU A 128 -20.97 4.96 -12.36
C LEU A 128 -22.13 4.11 -11.82
N SER A 129 -21.84 3.05 -11.08
CA SER A 129 -22.85 2.19 -10.46
C SER A 129 -23.68 2.96 -9.42
N ASP A 130 -23.05 3.80 -8.60
CA ASP A 130 -23.75 4.64 -7.64
C ASP A 130 -24.63 5.70 -8.31
N HIS A 131 -24.16 6.29 -9.42
CA HIS A 131 -24.96 7.20 -10.23
C HIS A 131 -26.17 6.49 -10.87
N ALA A 132 -26.00 5.29 -11.43
CA ALA A 132 -27.09 4.52 -11.98
C ALA A 132 -28.16 4.19 -10.92
N ARG A 133 -27.73 3.77 -9.73
CA ARG A 133 -28.62 3.49 -8.59
C ARG A 133 -29.38 4.74 -8.10
N LEU A 134 -28.79 5.93 -8.22
CA LEU A 134 -29.48 7.19 -7.89
C LEU A 134 -30.61 7.47 -8.90
N LEU A 135 -30.36 7.24 -10.19
CA LEU A 135 -31.34 7.47 -11.26
C LEU A 135 -32.51 6.48 -11.21
N GLU A 136 -32.29 5.24 -10.78
CA GLU A 136 -33.35 4.23 -10.61
C GLU A 136 -34.30 4.51 -9.43
N LYS A 137 -33.93 5.42 -8.52
CA LYS A 137 -34.75 5.79 -7.35
C LYS A 137 -35.68 6.99 -7.59
N VAL A 138 -35.69 7.55 -8.80
CA VAL A 138 -36.54 8.67 -9.24
C VAL A 138 -37.64 8.13 -10.15
#